data_AF-A0A3C0I7P5-F1
#
_entry.id   AF-A0A3C0I7P5-F1
#
_cell.length_a   1.000
_cell.length_b   1.000
_cell.length_c   1.000
_cell.angle_alpha   90.00
_cell.angle_beta   90.00
_cell.angle_gamma   90.00
#
_symmetry.space_group_name_H-M   'P 1'
#
loop_
_entity.id
_entity.type
_entity.pdbx_description
1 polymer ?
#
loop_
_entity_poly.entity_id
_entity_poly.type
_entity_poly.pdbx_seq_one_letter_code
_entity_poly.pdbx_strand_id
1 'polypeptide(L)' 'MANIEVNGKEVEVDEEGYLVNLAEWNEDIAKVLSEQDELELT' A
#
# COMPACT_ATOMS: atom_id res chain seq x y z
N MET A 1 5.54 9.82 -6.76
CA MET A 1 6.15 8.69 -6.02
C MET A 1 6.09 9.03 -4.54
N ALA A 2 5.36 8.23 -3.77
CA ALA A 2 5.18 8.34 -2.33
C ALA A 2 5.56 7.01 -1.66
N ASN A 3 5.67 7.00 -0.34
CA ASN A 3 5.91 5.78 0.43
C ASN A 3 4.80 5.62 1.47
N ILE A 4 4.35 4.39 1.66
CA ILE A 4 3.45 4.02 2.75
C ILE A 4 4.21 3.17 3.77
N GLU A 5 3.88 3.32 5.06
CA GLU A 5 4.47 2.50 6.11
C GLU A 5 3.60 1.27 6.35
N VAL A 6 4.18 0.08 6.18
CA VAL A 6 3.52 -1.21 6.40
C VAL A 6 4.38 -2.06 7.30
N ASN A 7 3.90 -2.35 8.52
CA ASN A 7 4.63 -3.12 9.54
C ASN A 7 6.04 -2.56 9.84
N GLY A 8 6.21 -1.23 9.81
CA GLY A 8 7.52 -0.58 10.03
C GLY A 8 8.49 -0.66 8.85
N LYS A 9 8.01 -1.10 7.67
CA LYS A 9 8.74 -1.06 6.40
C LYS A 9 8.11 -0.01 5.48
N GLU A 10 8.94 0.79 4.84
CA GLU A 10 8.50 1.69 3.77
C GLU A 10 8.28 0.90 2.47
N VAL A 11 7.12 1.10 1.85
CA VAL A 11 6.73 0.50 0.58
C VAL A 11 6.47 1.62 -0.42
N GLU A 12 7.09 1.53 -1.59
CA GLU A 12 7.02 2.57 -2.62
C GLU A 12 5.76 2.43 -3.48
N VAL A 13 5.04 3.55 -3.62
CA VAL A 13 3.86 3.68 -4.47
C VAL A 13 4.01 4.85 -5.46
N ASP A 14 3.34 4.76 -6.58
CA ASP A 14 3.32 5.81 -7.58
C ASP A 14 2.36 6.97 -7.20
N GLU A 15 2.09 7.87 -8.14
CA GLU A 15 1.22 9.04 -7.89
C GLU A 15 -0.27 8.67 -7.82
N GLU A 16 -0.65 7.51 -8.33
CA GLU A 16 -2.02 7.01 -8.31
C GLU A 16 -2.25 6.03 -7.14
N GLY A 17 -1.21 5.72 -6.36
CA GLY A 17 -1.29 4.83 -5.19
C GLY A 17 -1.00 3.36 -5.53
N TYR A 18 -0.52 3.05 -6.73
CA TYR A 18 -0.15 1.68 -7.09
C TYR A 18 1.25 1.33 -6.60
N LEU A 19 1.44 0.06 -6.25
CA LEU A 19 2.76 -0.49 -5.94
C LEU A 19 3.70 -0.36 -7.13
N VAL A 20 4.85 0.29 -6.90
CA VAL A 20 5.94 0.33 -7.89
C VAL A 20 6.56 -1.06 -8.04
N ASN A 21 6.71 -1.79 -6.93
CA ASN A 21 7.23 -3.15 -6.91
C ASN A 21 6.13 -4.17 -6.55
N LEU A 22 5.56 -4.80 -7.57
CA LEU A 22 4.52 -5.83 -7.40
C LEU A 22 4.98 -7.06 -6.60
N ALA A 23 6.28 -7.34 -6.52
CA ALA A 23 6.81 -8.46 -5.74
C ALA A 23 6.71 -8.22 -4.21
N GLU A 24 6.48 -6.97 -3.78
CA GLU A 24 6.31 -6.64 -2.37
C GLU A 24 4.87 -6.85 -1.88
N TRP A 25 3.93 -7.03 -2.81
CA TRP A 25 2.51 -7.17 -2.50
C TRP A 25 2.26 -8.22 -1.42
N ASN A 26 1.46 -7.83 -0.42
CA ASN A 26 0.95 -8.70 0.62
C ASN A 26 -0.35 -8.09 1.18
N GLU A 27 -1.04 -8.87 2.01
CA GLU A 27 -2.34 -8.46 2.58
C GLU A 27 -2.25 -7.21 3.47
N ASP A 28 -1.12 -6.97 4.14
CA ASP A 28 -0.98 -5.81 5.02
C ASP A 28 -0.82 -4.51 4.22
N ILE A 29 -0.11 -4.57 3.08
CA ILE A 29 -0.07 -3.45 2.13
C ILE A 29 -1.49 -3.14 1.63
N ALA A 30 -2.25 -4.17 1.25
CA ALA A 30 -3.60 -3.97 0.75
C ALA A 30 -4.50 -3.31 1.80
N LYS A 31 -4.42 -3.73 3.07
CA LYS A 31 -5.16 -3.12 4.19
C LYS A 31 -4.80 -1.64 4.38
N VAL A 32 -3.50 -1.32 4.37
CA VAL A 32 -3.04 0.07 4.55
C VAL A 32 -3.50 0.95 3.39
N LEU A 33 -3.49 0.45 2.16
CA LEU A 33 -4.01 1.18 1.00
C LEU A 33 -5.54 1.35 1.07
N SER A 34 -6.28 0.28 1.41
CA SER A 34 -7.75 0.37 1.51
C SER A 34 -8.20 1.30 2.64
N GLU A 35 -7.50 1.33 3.78
CA GLU A 35 -7.79 2.25 4.88
C GLU A 35 -7.60 3.71 4.46
N GLN A 36 -6.59 4.02 3.63
CA GLN A 36 -6.37 5.36 3.09
C GLN A 36 -7.49 5.79 2.13
N ASP A 37 -8.04 4.84 1.38
CA ASP A 37 -9.13 5.06 0.44
C ASP A 37 -10.52 5.00 1.10
N GLU A 38 -10.57 4.85 2.43
CA GLU A 38 -11.81 4.65 3.21
C GLU A 38 -12.64 3.44 2.69
N LEU A 39 -11.95 2.41 2.21
CA LEU A 39 -12.51 1.17 1.69
C LEU A 39 -12.31 0.01 2.68
N GLU A 40 -13.37 -0.78 2.88
CA GLU A 40 -13.33 -2.01 3.66
C GLU A 40 -13.01 -3.20 2.74
N LEU A 41 -11.97 -3.97 3.08
CA LEU A 41 -11.65 -5.23 2.41
C LEU A 41 -12.51 -6.36 3.01
N THR A 42 -13.29 -7.04 2.16
CA THR A 42 -14.22 -8.13 2.54
C THR A 42 -13.78 -9.49 2.04
#